data_AF-A7RNN0-F1
#
_entry.id   AF-A7RNN0-F1
#
_cell.length_a   1.000
_cell.length_b   1.000
_cell.length_c   1.000
_cell.angle_alpha   90.00
_cell.angle_beta   90.00
_cell.angle_gamma   90.00
#
_symmetry.space_group_name_H-M   'P 1'
#
loop_
_entity.id
_entity.type
_entity.pdbx_description
1 polymer ?
#
loop_
_entity_poly.entity_id
_entity_poly.type
_entity_poly.pdbx_seq_one_letter_code
_entity_poly.pdbx_strand_id
1 'polypeptide(L)'
;MADLSQVLSCAVVFASDRVVRVRPVNDNHVTLLSGLEESQPFNVDFWTFPSNPGKTVDIHVGARDFYTLKAWLHSQGMEFTSRDLQGIASQAVNAQKQQTFADRPVLSCAVVFASDRVVRVRPANDNHVTLLSGLEESQPFNVDFWTFPSNPGKTVDIHVGARDFYTLKAWLHSQGMEFTSRDLQGIASQAANAQKQQTFADRPGNLAWFKKYHQHDEIIAELKRIAKGAKNRTQLLSIGNSYEKREQLVIRINGTNGKYKADKPVFFVNCGIHAREWVSPATCMYIIHELVSKYEKDAKVTSVLDKMDFIIHPMVNPDGYVFTHKNV
;
A
#
# COMPACT_ATOMS: atom_id res chain seq x y z
N MET A 1 -4.86 -28.55 -13.45
CA MET A 1 -3.40 -28.47 -13.64
C MET A 1 -3.04 -27.00 -13.59
N ALA A 2 -2.37 -26.55 -12.53
CA ALA A 2 -1.93 -25.17 -12.42
C ALA A 2 -0.89 -24.91 -13.51
N ASP A 3 -1.09 -23.83 -14.25
CA ASP A 3 -0.22 -23.40 -15.34
C ASP A 3 1.19 -23.12 -14.79
N LEU A 4 2.16 -23.95 -15.20
CA LEU A 4 3.56 -23.84 -14.82
C LEU A 4 4.20 -22.52 -15.29
N SER A 5 3.54 -21.77 -16.18
CA SER A 5 3.97 -20.43 -16.60
C SER A 5 3.92 -19.40 -15.47
N GLN A 6 2.96 -19.51 -14.53
CA GLN A 6 2.80 -18.53 -13.44
C GLN A 6 3.84 -18.71 -12.33
N VAL A 7 4.26 -19.96 -12.06
CA VAL A 7 5.29 -20.28 -11.05
C VAL A 7 6.66 -19.75 -11.46
N LEU A 8 6.94 -19.72 -12.77
CA LEU A 8 8.19 -19.18 -13.31
C LEU A 8 8.26 -17.65 -13.18
N SER A 9 7.14 -16.92 -13.19
CA SER A 9 7.18 -15.45 -13.15
C SER A 9 7.68 -14.85 -11.82
N CYS A 10 7.42 -15.49 -10.68
CA CYS A 10 7.91 -15.04 -9.37
C CYS A 10 9.40 -15.32 -9.14
N ALA A 11 9.96 -16.32 -9.80
CA ALA A 11 11.38 -16.69 -9.67
C ALA A 11 12.30 -15.90 -10.64
N VAL A 12 11.73 -15.13 -11.56
CA VAL A 12 12.46 -14.49 -12.66
C VAL A 12 12.90 -13.04 -12.36
N VAL A 13 12.51 -12.46 -11.22
CA VAL A 13 12.78 -11.03 -10.94
C VAL A 13 14.23 -10.73 -10.56
N PHE A 14 15.01 -11.71 -10.06
CA PHE A 14 16.37 -11.48 -9.51
C PHE A 14 17.47 -12.34 -10.14
N ALA A 15 17.30 -12.78 -11.39
CA ALA A 15 18.29 -13.66 -12.03
C ALA A 15 19.67 -12.98 -12.08
N SER A 16 20.59 -13.45 -11.23
CA SER A 16 21.99 -12.99 -11.05
C SER A 16 22.26 -11.82 -10.09
N ASP A 17 21.26 -11.33 -9.35
CA ASP A 17 21.46 -10.29 -8.35
C ASP A 17 22.16 -10.85 -7.09
N ARG A 18 22.83 -9.96 -6.34
CA ARG A 18 23.63 -10.35 -5.18
C ARG A 18 23.31 -9.52 -3.95
N VAL A 19 23.45 -10.15 -2.79
CA VAL A 19 23.55 -9.44 -1.50
C VAL A 19 25.01 -9.40 -1.09
N VAL A 20 25.53 -8.20 -0.92
CA VAL A 20 26.87 -7.89 -0.44
C VAL A 20 26.79 -7.47 1.02
N ARG A 21 27.38 -8.27 1.91
CA ARG A 21 27.50 -7.97 3.33
C ARG A 21 28.85 -7.34 3.60
N VAL A 22 28.83 -6.08 4.01
CA VAL A 22 30.02 -5.27 4.35
C VAL A 22 30.09 -5.09 5.87
N ARG A 23 31.29 -5.05 6.44
CA ARG A 23 31.49 -4.69 7.85
C ARG A 23 32.35 -3.41 7.96
N PRO A 24 31.76 -2.21 8.09
CA PRO A 24 32.53 -1.00 8.35
C PRO A 24 33.34 -1.15 9.65
N VAL A 25 34.60 -0.69 9.67
CA VAL A 25 35.49 -0.82 10.84
C VAL A 25 35.78 0.53 11.52
N ASN A 26 35.37 1.64 10.91
CA ASN A 26 35.53 3.00 11.43
C ASN A 26 34.39 3.90 10.91
N ASP A 27 34.28 5.12 11.46
CA ASP A 27 33.21 6.07 11.14
C ASP A 27 33.30 6.61 9.70
N ASN A 28 34.50 6.62 9.12
CA ASN A 28 34.68 6.98 7.71
C ASN A 28 34.00 5.94 6.78
N HIS A 29 34.12 4.65 7.08
CA HIS A 29 33.42 3.61 6.31
C HIS A 29 31.90 3.74 6.43
N VAL A 30 31.39 4.07 7.62
CA VAL A 30 29.95 4.32 7.84
C VAL A 30 29.50 5.49 6.96
N THR A 31 30.25 6.61 6.97
CA THR A 31 29.94 7.81 6.18
C THR A 31 29.97 7.53 4.67
N LEU A 32 30.99 6.82 4.17
CA LEU A 32 31.10 6.44 2.76
C LEU A 32 29.97 5.51 2.31
N LEU A 33 29.57 4.56 3.16
CA LEU A 33 28.43 3.68 2.88
C LEU A 33 27.11 4.46 2.93
N SER A 34 26.94 5.40 3.86
CA SER A 34 25.74 6.26 3.91
C SER A 34 25.56 7.12 2.66
N GLY A 35 26.66 7.56 2.04
CA GLY A 35 26.62 8.31 0.78
C GLY A 35 26.51 7.46 -0.49
N LEU A 36 26.46 6.13 -0.36
CA LEU A 36 26.55 5.22 -1.51
C LEU A 36 25.34 5.30 -2.44
N GLU A 37 24.12 5.50 -1.90
CA GLU A 37 22.89 5.70 -2.68
C GLU A 37 22.88 7.00 -3.51
N GLU A 38 23.74 7.95 -3.12
CA GLU A 38 23.91 9.25 -3.78
C GLU A 38 25.08 9.25 -4.78
N SER A 39 26.03 8.32 -4.62
CA SER A 39 27.23 8.24 -5.46
C SER A 39 27.03 7.48 -6.77
N GLN A 40 27.39 8.09 -7.90
CA GLN A 40 27.54 7.43 -9.20
C GLN A 40 28.90 6.68 -9.23
N PRO A 41 29.08 5.57 -9.99
CA PRO A 41 28.27 5.12 -11.13
C PRO A 41 27.51 3.79 -10.96
N PHE A 42 27.38 3.23 -9.76
CA PHE A 42 26.78 1.90 -9.57
C PHE A 42 25.65 1.92 -8.54
N ASN A 43 24.74 0.97 -8.71
CA ASN A 43 23.43 1.06 -8.11
C ASN A 43 23.21 0.04 -7.00
N VAL A 44 22.82 0.51 -5.83
CA VAL A 44 22.74 -0.28 -4.61
C VAL A 44 21.47 0.01 -3.81
N ASP A 45 20.99 -0.99 -3.09
CA ASP A 45 19.83 -0.90 -2.21
C ASP A 45 20.20 -1.46 -0.83
N PHE A 46 20.10 -0.64 0.22
CA PHE A 46 20.47 -1.06 1.58
C PHE A 46 19.34 -1.87 2.23
N TRP A 47 19.59 -3.15 2.48
CA TRP A 47 18.73 -4.00 3.30
C TRP A 47 19.00 -3.83 4.80
N THR A 48 20.18 -3.34 5.15
CA THR A 48 20.50 -2.89 6.51
C THR A 48 21.34 -1.63 6.41
N PHE A 49 20.87 -0.54 7.00
CA PHE A 49 21.55 0.76 6.91
C PHE A 49 22.86 0.79 7.71
N PRO A 50 23.91 1.46 7.19
CA PRO A 50 25.10 1.77 7.96
C PRO A 50 24.74 2.62 9.18
N SER A 51 25.21 2.20 10.36
CA SER A 51 24.86 2.86 11.63
C SER A 51 26.06 3.08 12.53
N ASN A 52 26.85 2.03 12.81
CA ASN A 52 28.03 2.11 13.67
C ASN A 52 29.16 1.20 13.14
N PRO A 53 30.43 1.51 13.44
CA PRO A 53 31.53 0.59 13.20
C PRO A 53 31.28 -0.80 13.81
N GLY A 54 31.67 -1.84 13.09
CA GLY A 54 31.54 -3.23 13.50
C GLY A 54 30.15 -3.85 13.28
N LYS A 55 29.11 -3.08 12.98
CA LYS A 55 27.78 -3.59 12.58
C LYS A 55 27.75 -3.88 11.09
N THR A 56 27.24 -5.05 10.71
CA THR A 56 27.16 -5.46 9.30
C THR A 56 26.09 -4.69 8.56
N VAL A 57 26.37 -4.39 7.30
CA VAL A 57 25.53 -3.67 6.36
C VAL A 57 25.29 -4.61 5.19
N ASP A 58 24.02 -4.90 4.91
CA ASP A 58 23.62 -5.77 3.80
C ASP A 58 23.13 -4.89 2.65
N ILE A 59 23.76 -5.06 1.49
CA ILE A 59 23.56 -4.25 0.29
C ILE A 59 23.11 -5.16 -0.83
N HIS A 60 21.89 -4.97 -1.31
CA HIS A 60 21.45 -5.57 -2.57
C HIS A 60 22.04 -4.80 -3.74
N VAL A 61 22.57 -5.53 -4.72
CA VAL A 61 23.17 -4.96 -5.92
C VAL A 61 22.79 -5.80 -7.13
N GLY A 62 22.38 -5.10 -8.19
CA GLY A 62 22.04 -5.73 -9.45
C GLY A 62 23.26 -6.39 -10.10
N ALA A 63 23.03 -7.44 -10.89
CA ALA A 63 24.11 -8.19 -11.56
C ALA A 63 25.11 -7.33 -12.35
N ARG A 64 24.61 -6.25 -12.99
CA ARG A 64 25.42 -5.31 -13.81
C ARG A 64 26.37 -4.47 -12.95
N ASP A 65 25.97 -4.15 -11.73
CA ASP A 65 26.65 -3.20 -10.86
C ASP A 65 27.53 -3.89 -9.81
N PHE A 66 27.36 -5.20 -9.62
CA PHE A 66 28.07 -5.98 -8.60
C PHE A 66 29.59 -5.83 -8.68
N TYR A 67 30.18 -5.94 -9.88
CA TYR A 67 31.63 -5.86 -10.03
C TYR A 67 32.16 -4.45 -9.79
N THR A 68 31.38 -3.43 -10.13
CA THR A 68 31.72 -2.03 -9.89
C THR A 68 31.65 -1.70 -8.41
N LEU A 69 30.58 -2.12 -7.71
CA LEU A 69 30.47 -2.01 -6.25
C LEU A 69 31.63 -2.74 -5.56
N LYS A 70 31.95 -3.96 -6.01
CA LYS A 70 33.06 -4.74 -5.46
C LYS A 70 34.39 -4.00 -5.60
N ALA A 71 34.71 -3.47 -6.78
CA ALA A 71 35.93 -2.72 -7.01
C ALA A 71 36.00 -1.46 -6.12
N TRP A 72 34.87 -0.76 -5.97
CA TRP A 72 34.78 0.39 -5.09
C TRP A 72 35.02 0.02 -3.61
N LEU A 73 34.35 -1.03 -3.09
CA LEU A 73 34.55 -1.50 -1.71
C LEU A 73 36.02 -1.86 -1.43
N HIS A 74 36.68 -2.55 -2.36
CA HIS A 74 38.11 -2.84 -2.28
C HIS A 74 38.96 -1.57 -2.22
N SER A 75 38.66 -0.57 -3.06
CA SER A 75 39.39 0.70 -3.09
C SER A 75 39.32 1.48 -1.78
N GLN A 76 38.24 1.29 -1.02
CA GLN A 76 38.03 1.90 0.29
C GLN A 76 38.58 1.03 1.44
N GLY A 77 39.23 -0.10 1.16
CA GLY A 77 39.76 -1.00 2.19
C GLY A 77 38.69 -1.73 3.01
N MET A 78 37.48 -1.91 2.46
CA MET A 78 36.38 -2.59 3.16
C MET A 78 36.32 -4.08 2.84
N GLU A 79 36.28 -4.91 3.88
CA GLU A 79 36.00 -6.34 3.75
C GLU A 79 34.49 -6.58 3.55
N PHE A 80 34.16 -7.51 2.65
CA PHE A 80 32.79 -7.91 2.37
C PHE A 80 32.70 -9.38 1.95
N THR A 81 31.49 -9.92 2.05
CA THR A 81 31.12 -11.21 1.48
C THR A 81 29.92 -11.02 0.57
N SER A 82 29.75 -11.86 -0.45
CA SER A 82 28.62 -11.78 -1.38
C SER A 82 27.92 -13.12 -1.52
N ARG A 83 26.59 -13.10 -1.62
CA ARG A 83 25.77 -14.28 -1.87
C ARG A 83 24.84 -14.05 -3.05
N ASP A 84 24.57 -15.12 -3.79
CA ASP A 84 23.57 -15.13 -4.85
C ASP A 84 22.16 -15.13 -4.23
N LEU A 85 21.34 -14.17 -4.65
CA LEU A 85 19.99 -13.97 -4.15
C LEU A 85 19.07 -15.14 -4.55
N GLN A 86 19.29 -15.73 -5.72
CA GLN A 86 18.56 -16.92 -6.18
C GLN A 86 18.89 -18.15 -5.33
N GLY A 87 20.14 -18.28 -4.90
CA GLY A 87 20.59 -19.33 -3.99
C GLY A 87 19.98 -19.21 -2.59
N ILE A 88 19.90 -17.98 -2.06
CA ILE A 88 19.25 -17.70 -0.76
C ILE A 88 17.75 -18.00 -0.84
N ALA A 89 17.06 -17.53 -1.88
CA ALA A 89 15.63 -17.77 -2.06
C ALA A 89 15.31 -19.28 -2.19
N SER A 90 16.13 -20.01 -2.95
CA SER A 90 15.98 -21.47 -3.11
C SER A 90 16.16 -22.24 -1.80
N GLN A 91 17.09 -21.82 -0.94
CA GLN A 91 17.29 -22.42 0.39
C GLN A 91 16.15 -22.10 1.34
N ALA A 92 15.63 -20.87 1.33
CA ALA A 92 14.48 -20.46 2.14
C ALA A 92 13.20 -21.22 1.75
N VAL A 93 12.95 -21.38 0.44
CA VAL A 93 11.83 -22.18 -0.08
C VAL A 93 11.97 -23.66 0.30
N ASN A 94 13.18 -24.22 0.25
CA ASN A 94 13.42 -25.61 0.65
C ASN A 94 13.31 -25.82 2.17
N ALA A 95 13.66 -24.82 2.99
CA ALA A 95 13.45 -24.86 4.44
C ALA A 95 11.94 -24.82 4.81
N GLN A 96 11.13 -24.08 4.05
CA GLN A 96 9.66 -24.07 4.22
C GLN A 96 8.99 -25.38 3.77
N LYS A 97 9.53 -26.07 2.76
CA LYS A 97 9.03 -27.37 2.28
C LYS A 97 9.19 -28.52 3.26
N GLN A 98 9.98 -28.36 4.33
CA GLN A 98 10.14 -29.36 5.38
C GLN A 98 9.03 -29.31 6.45
N GLN A 99 8.10 -28.33 6.37
CA GLN A 99 6.89 -28.31 7.19
C GLN A 99 5.75 -29.06 6.47
N THR A 100 4.94 -29.80 7.25
CA THR A 100 4.07 -30.91 6.85
C THR A 100 3.07 -30.63 5.72
N PHE A 101 2.87 -31.65 4.87
CA PHE A 101 2.09 -31.70 3.62
C PHE A 101 0.56 -31.38 3.68
N ALA A 102 0.00 -30.99 4.83
CA ALA A 102 -1.46 -30.87 5.00
C ALA A 102 -2.03 -29.48 4.70
N ASP A 103 -1.22 -28.42 4.71
CA ASP A 103 -1.68 -27.06 4.40
C ASP A 103 -0.94 -26.53 3.18
N ARG A 104 -1.49 -26.77 1.99
CA ARG A 104 -1.10 -25.97 0.82
C ARG A 104 -1.97 -24.72 0.81
N PRO A 105 -1.44 -23.52 1.09
CA PRO A 105 -2.09 -22.32 0.61
C PRO A 105 -2.13 -22.41 -0.92
N VAL A 106 -3.30 -22.16 -1.50
CA VAL A 106 -3.38 -21.75 -2.90
C VAL A 106 -2.41 -20.58 -3.02
N LEU A 107 -1.32 -20.74 -3.77
CA LEU A 107 -0.37 -19.67 -4.05
C LEU A 107 -1.13 -18.62 -4.86
N SER A 108 -1.86 -17.73 -4.19
CA SER A 108 -2.24 -16.46 -4.78
C SER A 108 -0.95 -15.65 -4.86
N CYS A 109 -0.67 -15.14 -6.05
CA CYS A 109 0.43 -14.23 -6.29
C CYS A 109 0.10 -12.94 -5.51
N ALA A 110 0.49 -12.87 -4.24
CA ALA A 110 0.49 -11.60 -3.53
C ALA A 110 1.40 -10.65 -4.32
N VAL A 111 0.92 -9.44 -4.59
CA VAL A 111 1.75 -8.42 -5.21
C VAL A 111 2.81 -8.05 -4.17
N VAL A 112 4.02 -8.55 -4.38
CA VAL A 112 5.17 -8.20 -3.56
C VAL A 112 5.74 -6.92 -4.13
N PHE A 113 5.63 -5.82 -3.38
CA PHE A 113 6.24 -4.51 -3.71
C PHE A 113 7.75 -4.50 -3.44
N ALA A 114 8.44 -5.63 -3.67
CA ALA A 114 9.82 -5.83 -3.24
C ALA A 114 10.73 -4.78 -3.87
N SER A 115 11.22 -3.85 -3.05
CA SER A 115 12.10 -2.75 -3.44
C SER A 115 11.43 -1.70 -4.35
N ASP A 116 10.10 -1.71 -4.46
CA ASP A 116 9.34 -0.65 -5.12
C ASP A 116 9.44 0.65 -4.32
N ARG A 117 9.45 1.77 -5.03
CA ARG A 117 9.63 3.09 -4.42
C ARG A 117 8.43 3.98 -4.70
N VAL A 118 8.10 4.82 -3.73
CA VAL A 118 7.28 6.01 -3.97
C VAL A 118 8.22 7.21 -4.06
N VAL A 119 8.28 7.82 -5.24
CA VAL A 119 9.09 8.98 -5.55
C VAL A 119 8.22 10.23 -5.48
N ARG A 120 8.61 11.17 -4.63
CA ARG A 120 7.98 12.48 -4.49
C ARG A 120 8.81 13.52 -5.21
N VAL A 121 8.26 14.09 -6.28
CA VAL A 121 8.89 15.13 -7.11
C VAL A 121 8.21 16.46 -6.85
N ARG A 122 8.97 17.56 -6.87
CA ARG A 122 8.40 18.93 -6.80
C ARG A 122 8.70 19.68 -8.10
N PRO A 123 7.78 19.68 -9.09
CA PRO A 123 7.95 20.46 -10.32
C PRO A 123 8.13 21.93 -9.99
N ALA A 124 9.17 22.58 -10.54
CA ALA A 124 9.50 23.97 -10.23
C ALA A 124 8.79 24.98 -11.15
N ASN A 125 8.37 24.52 -12.34
CA ASN A 125 7.80 25.35 -13.41
C ASN A 125 6.85 24.50 -14.27
N ASP A 126 6.12 25.17 -15.18
CA ASP A 126 5.11 24.51 -16.02
C ASP A 126 5.71 23.47 -16.97
N ASN A 127 6.96 23.66 -17.42
CA ASN A 127 7.65 22.66 -18.24
C ASN A 127 7.85 21.34 -17.48
N HIS A 128 8.23 21.39 -16.19
CA HIS A 128 8.33 20.19 -15.35
C HIS A 128 6.96 19.50 -15.20
N VAL A 129 5.88 20.28 -15.06
CA VAL A 129 4.51 19.74 -15.00
C VAL A 129 4.19 19.01 -16.30
N THR A 130 4.42 19.63 -17.46
CA THR A 130 4.18 19.02 -18.78
C THR A 130 5.00 17.74 -18.99
N LEU A 131 6.27 17.74 -18.62
CA LEU A 131 7.14 16.56 -18.72
C LEU A 131 6.63 15.40 -17.85
N LEU A 132 6.22 15.68 -16.61
CA LEU A 132 5.66 14.67 -15.72
C LEU A 132 4.29 14.17 -16.21
N SER A 133 3.46 15.04 -16.78
CA SER A 133 2.16 14.64 -17.35
C SER A 133 2.31 13.68 -18.52
N GLY A 134 3.36 13.82 -19.33
CA GLY A 134 3.65 12.92 -20.44
C GLY A 134 4.39 11.63 -20.04
N LEU A 135 4.68 11.41 -18.75
CA LEU A 135 5.57 10.33 -18.31
C LEU A 135 4.97 8.93 -18.56
N GLU A 136 3.66 8.76 -18.39
CA GLU A 136 2.95 7.49 -18.67
C GLU A 136 2.99 7.10 -20.15
N GLU A 137 3.06 8.08 -21.06
CA GLU A 137 2.98 7.84 -22.51
C GLU A 137 4.37 7.82 -23.18
N SER A 138 5.37 8.47 -22.58
CA SER A 138 6.62 8.82 -23.26
C SER A 138 7.82 7.91 -22.94
N GLN A 139 7.70 6.98 -22.00
CA GLN A 139 8.85 6.22 -21.47
C GLN A 139 8.70 4.70 -21.59
N PRO A 140 9.81 3.94 -21.64
CA PRO A 140 9.79 2.47 -21.74
C PRO A 140 9.46 1.76 -20.40
N PHE A 141 9.02 2.51 -19.38
CA PHE A 141 8.79 2.01 -18.03
C PHE A 141 7.42 2.44 -17.50
N ASN A 142 6.81 1.59 -16.68
CA ASN A 142 5.48 1.84 -16.13
C ASN A 142 5.59 2.62 -14.81
N VAL A 143 4.75 3.63 -14.66
CA VAL A 143 4.61 4.41 -13.43
C VAL A 143 3.16 4.38 -12.97
N ASP A 144 2.94 4.47 -11.66
CA ASP A 144 1.62 4.62 -11.04
C ASP A 144 1.55 5.94 -10.28
N PHE A 145 0.80 6.91 -10.80
CA PHE A 145 0.62 8.19 -10.12
C PHE A 145 -0.33 8.05 -8.93
N TRP A 146 0.19 8.37 -7.74
CA TRP A 146 -0.59 8.53 -6.51
C TRP A 146 -1.09 9.96 -6.36
N THR A 147 -0.34 10.92 -6.88
CA THR A 147 -0.78 12.31 -7.02
C THR A 147 -0.35 12.80 -8.39
N PHE A 148 -1.31 13.23 -9.21
CA PHE A 148 -1.05 13.70 -10.56
C PHE A 148 -0.37 15.08 -10.57
N PRO A 149 0.50 15.35 -11.56
CA PRO A 149 1.02 16.68 -11.81
C PRO A 149 -0.12 17.66 -12.07
N SER A 150 -0.06 18.83 -11.44
CA SER A 150 -1.10 19.86 -11.54
C SER A 150 -0.53 21.25 -11.72
N ASN A 151 0.24 21.75 -10.76
CA ASN A 151 0.80 23.10 -10.78
C ASN A 151 2.26 23.08 -10.30
N PRO A 152 3.09 24.06 -10.72
CA PRO A 152 4.40 24.28 -10.14
C PRO A 152 4.34 24.40 -8.61
N GLY A 153 5.32 23.81 -7.93
CA GLY A 153 5.44 23.77 -6.48
C GLY A 153 4.53 22.77 -5.77
N LYS A 154 3.55 22.16 -6.44
CA LYS A 154 2.74 21.06 -5.89
C LYS A 154 3.45 19.73 -6.10
N THR A 155 3.54 18.92 -5.05
CA THR A 155 4.24 17.64 -5.10
C THR A 155 3.48 16.62 -5.95
N VAL A 156 4.24 15.78 -6.64
CA VAL A 156 3.77 14.67 -7.45
C VAL A 156 4.33 13.40 -6.83
N ASP A 157 3.47 12.45 -6.51
CA ASP A 157 3.85 11.18 -5.88
C ASP A 157 3.67 10.06 -6.90
N ILE A 158 4.74 9.32 -7.16
CA ILE A 158 4.83 8.32 -8.22
C ILE A 158 5.30 7.00 -7.60
N HIS A 159 4.46 5.99 -7.62
CA HIS A 159 4.91 4.62 -7.40
C HIS A 159 5.60 4.11 -8.65
N VAL A 160 6.76 3.48 -8.46
CA VAL A 160 7.56 2.90 -9.53
C VAL A 160 8.13 1.57 -9.07
N GLY A 161 8.10 0.59 -9.97
CA GLY A 161 8.66 -0.73 -9.72
C GLY A 161 10.18 -0.68 -9.51
N ALA A 162 10.72 -1.61 -8.72
CA ALA A 162 12.16 -1.68 -8.42
C ALA A 162 13.08 -1.62 -9.67
N ARG A 163 12.67 -2.30 -10.76
CA ARG A 163 13.41 -2.32 -12.04
C ARG A 163 13.50 -0.94 -12.68
N ASP A 164 12.44 -0.14 -12.55
CA ASP A 164 12.24 1.09 -13.30
C ASP A 164 12.61 2.34 -12.48
N PHE A 165 12.71 2.21 -11.16
CA PHE A 165 13.04 3.30 -10.24
C PHE A 165 14.28 4.07 -10.66
N TYR A 166 15.33 3.36 -11.11
CA TYR A 166 16.60 3.97 -11.46
C TYR A 166 16.58 4.69 -12.80
N THR A 167 15.80 4.17 -13.76
CA THR A 167 15.53 4.86 -15.02
C THR A 167 14.78 6.16 -14.74
N LEU A 168 13.76 6.11 -13.88
CA LEU A 168 13.02 7.31 -13.45
C LEU A 168 13.95 8.31 -12.72
N LYS A 169 14.77 7.85 -11.78
CA LYS A 169 15.74 8.69 -11.03
C LYS A 169 16.70 9.41 -11.98
N ALA A 170 17.30 8.69 -12.93
CA ALA A 170 18.22 9.28 -13.90
C ALA A 170 17.51 10.31 -14.80
N TRP A 171 16.29 9.99 -15.25
CA TRP A 171 15.48 10.91 -16.03
C TRP A 171 15.14 12.19 -15.24
N LEU A 172 14.67 12.08 -13.99
CA LEU A 172 14.37 13.24 -13.13
C LEU A 172 15.60 14.13 -12.94
N HIS A 173 16.78 13.57 -12.68
CA HIS A 173 18.03 14.33 -12.59
C HIS A 173 18.38 15.04 -13.91
N SER A 174 18.22 14.37 -15.06
CA SER A 174 18.48 14.98 -16.38
C SER A 174 17.58 16.18 -16.68
N GLN A 175 16.38 16.21 -16.09
CA GLN A 175 15.43 17.30 -16.21
C GLN A 175 15.62 18.37 -15.13
N GLY A 176 16.62 18.23 -14.25
CA GLY A 176 16.88 19.17 -13.15
C GLY A 176 15.76 19.17 -12.09
N MET A 177 15.07 18.05 -11.90
CA MET A 177 14.01 17.91 -10.91
C MET A 177 14.52 17.32 -9.60
N GLU A 178 14.32 18.05 -8.50
CA GLU A 178 14.53 17.52 -7.15
C GLU A 178 13.44 16.52 -6.77
N PHE A 179 13.83 15.42 -6.13
CA PHE A 179 12.91 14.41 -5.63
C PHE A 179 13.41 13.74 -4.34
N THR A 180 12.48 13.08 -3.65
CA THR A 180 12.78 12.17 -2.53
C THR A 180 12.14 10.82 -2.80
N SER A 181 12.67 9.73 -2.27
CA SER A 181 12.12 8.37 -2.45
C SER A 181 11.92 7.66 -1.12
N ARG A 182 10.87 6.84 -1.02
CA ARG A 182 10.61 5.96 0.12
C ARG A 182 10.41 4.53 -0.34
N ASP A 183 10.86 3.58 0.49
CA ASP A 183 10.57 2.16 0.30
C ASP A 183 9.08 1.87 0.58
N LEU A 184 8.39 1.32 -0.41
CA LEU A 184 6.98 0.94 -0.29
C LEU A 184 6.82 -0.39 0.46
N GLN A 185 7.80 -1.31 0.34
CA GLN A 185 7.72 -2.62 0.97
C GLN A 185 7.68 -2.50 2.50
N GLY A 186 8.54 -1.66 3.08
CA GLY A 186 8.53 -1.39 4.51
C GLY A 186 7.19 -0.88 5.03
N ILE A 187 6.54 0.03 4.30
CA ILE A 187 5.22 0.59 4.66
C ILE A 187 4.14 -0.50 4.57
N ALA A 188 4.13 -1.26 3.47
CA ALA A 188 3.16 -2.33 3.25
C ALA A 188 3.29 -3.44 4.32
N SER A 189 4.52 -3.85 4.65
CA SER A 189 4.77 -4.85 5.68
C SER A 189 4.34 -4.39 7.07
N GLN A 190 4.56 -3.12 7.43
CA GLN A 190 4.07 -2.56 8.70
C GLN A 190 2.54 -2.55 8.75
N ALA A 191 1.89 -2.11 7.67
CA ALA A 191 0.43 -2.12 7.55
C ALA A 191 -0.12 -3.55 7.68
N ALA A 192 0.44 -4.51 6.94
CA ALA A 192 0.04 -5.91 7.00
C ALA A 192 0.22 -6.52 8.40
N ASN A 193 1.33 -6.23 9.08
CA ASN A 193 1.56 -6.68 10.45
C ASN A 193 0.56 -6.08 11.44
N ALA A 194 0.20 -4.80 11.29
CA ALA A 194 -0.84 -4.17 12.09
C ALA A 194 -2.22 -4.83 11.86
N GLN A 195 -2.52 -5.28 10.64
CA GLN A 195 -3.76 -6.03 10.36
C GLN A 195 -3.77 -7.45 10.93
N LYS A 196 -2.61 -8.12 11.03
CA LYS A 196 -2.48 -9.50 11.56
C LYS A 196 -2.66 -9.62 13.07
N GLN A 197 -2.57 -8.51 13.81
CA GLN A 197 -2.81 -8.52 15.25
C GLN A 197 -4.31 -8.64 15.55
N GLN A 198 -4.88 -9.83 15.33
CA GLN A 198 -6.24 -10.14 15.74
C GLN A 198 -6.31 -10.16 17.26
N THR A 199 -7.11 -9.26 17.83
CA THR A 199 -7.43 -9.32 19.27
C THR A 199 -8.87 -9.80 19.44
N PHE A 200 -9.16 -10.45 20.58
CA PHE A 200 -10.55 -10.77 20.98
C PHE A 200 -11.47 -9.52 21.02
N ALA A 201 -10.89 -8.32 21.03
CA ALA A 201 -11.61 -7.05 21.03
C ALA A 201 -12.12 -6.61 19.65
N ASP A 202 -11.68 -7.22 18.55
CA ASP A 202 -12.06 -6.85 17.17
C ASP A 202 -13.48 -7.27 16.77
N ARG A 203 -14.31 -7.64 17.73
CA ARG A 203 -15.67 -8.10 17.47
C ARG A 203 -16.53 -6.96 16.91
N PRO A 204 -17.37 -7.24 15.89
CA PRO A 204 -18.44 -6.38 15.43
C PRO A 204 -19.17 -5.67 16.58
N GLY A 205 -19.19 -4.32 16.57
CA GLY A 205 -19.81 -3.49 17.62
C GLY A 205 -18.94 -3.03 18.78
N ASN A 206 -17.65 -3.37 18.81
CA ASN A 206 -16.66 -2.75 19.70
C ASN A 206 -15.95 -1.59 18.96
N LEU A 207 -15.61 -0.50 19.66
CA LEU A 207 -14.78 0.59 19.11
C LEU A 207 -13.43 0.09 18.58
N ALA A 208 -12.92 -1.03 19.10
CA ALA A 208 -11.72 -1.68 18.56
C ALA A 208 -11.88 -2.16 17.11
N TRP A 209 -13.09 -2.46 16.64
CA TRP A 209 -13.36 -2.80 15.24
C TRP A 209 -12.89 -1.68 14.30
N PHE A 210 -13.08 -0.40 14.67
CA PHE A 210 -12.70 0.74 13.83
C PHE A 210 -11.19 1.05 13.81
N LYS A 211 -10.35 0.24 14.46
CA LYS A 211 -8.89 0.42 14.50
C LYS A 211 -8.16 -0.33 13.39
N LYS A 212 -8.87 -1.06 12.53
CA LYS A 212 -8.28 -1.89 11.46
C LYS A 212 -9.07 -1.79 10.16
N TYR A 213 -8.46 -2.25 9.07
CA TYR A 213 -9.11 -2.37 7.77
C TYR A 213 -9.75 -3.75 7.66
N HIS A 214 -10.94 -3.79 7.09
CA HIS A 214 -11.76 -5.00 7.04
C HIS A 214 -11.93 -5.47 5.61
N GLN A 215 -12.03 -6.78 5.45
CA GLN A 215 -12.45 -7.39 4.19
C GLN A 215 -13.86 -6.94 3.83
N HIS A 216 -14.19 -6.97 2.53
CA HIS A 216 -15.51 -6.58 2.05
C HIS A 216 -16.65 -7.29 2.82
N ASP A 217 -16.56 -8.61 3.01
CA ASP A 217 -17.62 -9.37 3.65
C ASP A 217 -17.79 -9.04 5.14
N GLU A 218 -16.71 -8.63 5.82
CA GLU A 218 -16.74 -8.15 7.20
C GLU A 218 -17.41 -6.77 7.28
N ILE A 219 -17.14 -5.87 6.33
CA ILE A 219 -17.81 -4.57 6.20
C ILE A 219 -19.31 -4.76 6.02
N ILE A 220 -19.72 -5.65 5.10
CA ILE A 220 -21.13 -5.93 4.83
C ILE A 220 -21.81 -6.60 6.04
N ALA A 221 -21.13 -7.52 6.72
CA ALA A 221 -21.64 -8.14 7.94
C ALA A 221 -21.86 -7.11 9.05
N GLU A 222 -20.92 -6.18 9.25
CA GLU A 222 -21.05 -5.11 10.23
C GLU A 222 -22.16 -4.12 9.87
N LEU A 223 -22.29 -3.74 8.60
CA LEU A 223 -23.36 -2.88 8.12
C LEU A 223 -24.74 -3.50 8.40
N LYS A 224 -24.91 -4.80 8.11
CA LYS A 224 -26.13 -5.57 8.42
C LYS A 224 -26.38 -5.66 9.93
N ARG A 225 -25.34 -5.83 10.74
CA ARG A 225 -25.44 -5.87 12.21
C ARG A 225 -25.91 -4.53 12.78
N ILE A 226 -25.31 -3.41 12.34
CA ILE A 226 -25.72 -2.05 12.75
C ILE A 226 -27.18 -1.82 12.38
N ALA A 227 -27.57 -2.12 11.14
CA ALA A 227 -28.94 -1.95 10.68
C ALA A 227 -29.95 -2.80 11.49
N LYS A 228 -29.57 -4.03 11.86
CA LYS A 228 -30.38 -4.91 12.70
C LYS A 228 -30.51 -4.41 14.15
N GLY A 229 -29.47 -3.77 14.68
CA GLY A 229 -29.48 -3.19 16.04
C GLY A 229 -30.28 -1.90 16.15
N ALA A 230 -30.45 -1.17 15.04
CA ALA A 230 -31.12 0.12 14.99
C ALA A 230 -32.28 0.15 13.99
N LYS A 231 -33.04 -0.95 13.87
CA LYS A 231 -34.12 -1.13 12.86
C LYS A 231 -35.11 0.04 12.78
N ASN A 232 -35.40 0.69 13.90
CA ASN A 232 -36.30 1.84 13.94
C ASN A 232 -35.65 3.13 13.45
N ARG A 233 -34.38 3.16 13.05
CA ARG A 233 -33.66 4.38 12.63
C ARG A 233 -32.86 4.18 11.36
N THR A 234 -32.65 2.92 10.97
CA THR A 234 -31.85 2.56 9.81
C THR A 234 -32.65 1.73 8.82
N GLN A 235 -32.46 2.00 7.54
CA GLN A 235 -32.99 1.19 6.45
C GLN A 235 -31.83 0.77 5.55
N LEU A 236 -31.65 -0.53 5.35
CA LEU A 236 -30.68 -1.06 4.41
C LEU A 236 -31.36 -1.20 3.05
N LEU A 237 -30.75 -0.64 2.01
CA LEU A 237 -31.28 -0.62 0.66
C LEU A 237 -30.26 -1.25 -0.29
N SER A 238 -30.73 -2.18 -1.11
CA SER A 238 -29.95 -2.72 -2.22
C SER A 238 -30.13 -1.81 -3.43
N ILE A 239 -29.04 -1.31 -4.00
CA ILE A 239 -29.04 -0.39 -5.16
C ILE A 239 -28.58 -1.05 -6.46
N GLY A 240 -28.40 -2.38 -6.43
CA GLY A 240 -27.97 -3.18 -7.57
C GLY A 240 -26.79 -4.07 -7.23
N ASN A 241 -26.04 -4.44 -8.28
CA ASN A 241 -24.87 -5.30 -8.16
C ASN A 241 -23.68 -4.69 -8.89
N SER A 242 -22.48 -5.02 -8.40
CA SER A 242 -21.22 -4.73 -9.10
C SER A 242 -21.06 -5.58 -10.37
N TYR A 243 -19.95 -5.37 -11.08
CA TYR A 243 -19.61 -6.14 -12.28
C TYR A 243 -19.51 -7.64 -11.97
N GLU A 244 -18.77 -8.00 -10.92
CA GLU A 244 -18.62 -9.37 -10.42
C GLU A 244 -19.81 -9.83 -9.55
N LYS A 245 -20.97 -9.18 -9.68
CA LYS A 245 -22.25 -9.56 -9.06
C LYS A 245 -22.31 -9.48 -7.53
N ARG A 246 -21.47 -8.65 -6.90
CA ARG A 246 -21.58 -8.37 -5.46
C ARG A 246 -22.71 -7.37 -5.21
N GLU A 247 -23.54 -7.64 -4.21
CA GLU A 247 -24.64 -6.76 -3.83
C GLU A 247 -24.11 -5.40 -3.36
N GLN A 248 -24.74 -4.32 -3.84
CA GLN A 248 -24.41 -2.96 -3.45
C GLN A 248 -25.44 -2.46 -2.44
N LEU A 249 -24.97 -2.26 -1.20
CA LEU A 249 -25.81 -1.89 -0.07
C LEU A 249 -25.52 -0.46 0.37
N VAL A 250 -26.58 0.32 0.51
CA VAL A 250 -26.54 1.63 1.17
C VAL A 250 -27.36 1.57 2.45
N ILE A 251 -26.90 2.29 3.47
CA ILE A 251 -27.66 2.47 4.71
C ILE A 251 -28.23 3.88 4.76
N ARG A 252 -29.54 3.97 4.93
CA ARG A 252 -30.22 5.21 5.28
C ARG A 252 -30.34 5.30 6.79
N ILE A 253 -30.07 6.46 7.37
CA ILE A 253 -30.13 6.75 8.80
C ILE A 253 -30.98 8.01 9.02
N ASN A 254 -31.96 7.94 9.93
CA ASN A 254 -32.83 9.07 10.28
C ASN A 254 -33.27 9.06 11.74
N GLY A 255 -33.63 10.24 12.26
CA GLY A 255 -34.25 10.41 13.59
C GLY A 255 -35.78 10.20 13.62
N THR A 256 -36.42 9.95 12.49
CA THR A 256 -37.90 9.91 12.38
C THR A 256 -38.48 8.50 12.56
N ASN A 257 -37.89 7.71 13.45
CA ASN A 257 -38.27 6.32 13.68
C ASN A 257 -38.37 5.49 12.36
N GLY A 258 -37.44 5.71 11.43
CA GLY A 258 -37.35 4.95 10.18
C GLY A 258 -38.36 5.41 9.12
N LYS A 259 -39.23 6.37 9.45
CA LYS A 259 -40.26 6.88 8.53
C LYS A 259 -39.65 7.87 7.55
N TYR A 260 -39.84 7.60 6.25
CA TYR A 260 -39.53 8.55 5.20
C TYR A 260 -40.40 9.80 5.33
N LYS A 261 -39.77 10.97 5.23
CA LYS A 261 -40.43 12.27 5.14
C LYS A 261 -39.95 12.98 3.88
N ALA A 262 -40.87 13.29 2.95
CA ALA A 262 -40.54 13.80 1.62
C ALA A 262 -39.90 15.20 1.61
N ASP A 263 -40.18 15.98 2.65
CA ASP A 263 -39.70 17.35 2.88
C ASP A 263 -38.32 17.40 3.55
N LYS A 264 -37.78 16.25 3.97
CA LYS A 264 -36.53 16.19 4.73
C LYS A 264 -35.33 16.08 3.78
N PRO A 265 -34.35 17.00 3.84
CA PRO A 265 -33.18 16.97 2.98
C PRO A 265 -32.35 15.71 3.23
N VAL A 266 -31.67 15.24 2.18
CA VAL A 266 -30.81 14.06 2.21
C VAL A 266 -29.35 14.48 2.02
N PHE A 267 -28.50 14.00 2.91
CA PHE A 267 -27.06 14.06 2.78
C PHE A 267 -26.53 12.70 2.32
N PHE A 268 -26.08 12.64 1.07
CA PHE A 268 -25.53 11.41 0.48
C PHE A 268 -24.01 11.38 0.64
N VAL A 269 -23.49 10.27 1.17
CA VAL A 269 -22.05 10.03 1.33
C VAL A 269 -21.70 8.72 0.63
N ASN A 270 -20.65 8.73 -0.17
CA ASN A 270 -20.10 7.51 -0.75
C ASN A 270 -18.62 7.37 -0.38
N CYS A 271 -18.15 6.12 -0.32
CA CYS A 271 -16.78 5.79 0.02
C CYS A 271 -16.26 4.65 -0.86
N GLY A 272 -14.93 4.59 -1.01
CA GLY A 272 -14.26 3.50 -1.71
C GLY A 272 -14.62 3.39 -3.20
N ILE A 273 -14.73 4.52 -3.91
CA ILE A 273 -14.86 4.49 -5.37
C ILE A 273 -13.53 4.05 -6.02
N HIS A 274 -12.40 4.48 -5.46
CA HIS A 274 -11.09 3.92 -5.75
C HIS A 274 -10.73 2.86 -4.72
N ALA A 275 -10.44 1.66 -5.20
CA ALA A 275 -10.25 0.48 -4.36
C ALA A 275 -9.10 0.59 -3.36
N ARG A 276 -7.99 1.26 -3.73
CA ARG A 276 -6.78 1.37 -2.90
C ARG A 276 -6.91 2.36 -1.73
N GLU A 277 -7.96 3.16 -1.69
CA GLU A 277 -8.18 4.18 -0.66
C GLU A 277 -8.88 3.60 0.59
N TRP A 278 -8.28 2.58 1.22
CA TRP A 278 -8.91 1.77 2.30
C TRP A 278 -9.43 2.59 3.49
N VAL A 279 -8.83 3.76 3.75
CA VAL A 279 -9.29 4.69 4.79
C VAL A 279 -10.70 5.21 4.53
N SER A 280 -11.12 5.31 3.26
CA SER A 280 -12.43 5.83 2.89
C SER A 280 -13.57 4.92 3.36
N PRO A 281 -13.64 3.62 2.98
CA PRO A 281 -14.63 2.69 3.52
C PRO A 281 -14.63 2.59 5.05
N ALA A 282 -13.45 2.55 5.66
CA ALA A 282 -13.31 2.50 7.12
C ALA A 282 -13.94 3.73 7.80
N THR A 283 -13.72 4.92 7.22
CA THR A 283 -14.30 6.18 7.70
C THR A 283 -15.82 6.21 7.54
N CYS A 284 -16.35 5.76 6.40
CA CYS A 284 -17.81 5.64 6.22
C CYS A 284 -18.44 4.74 7.28
N MET A 285 -17.83 3.58 7.56
CA MET A 285 -18.32 2.68 8.61
C MET A 285 -18.28 3.33 10.00
N TYR A 286 -17.25 4.12 10.30
CA TYR A 286 -17.16 4.88 11.54
C TYR A 286 -18.25 5.96 11.63
N ILE A 287 -18.49 6.73 10.56
CA ILE A 287 -19.58 7.72 10.49
C ILE A 287 -20.93 7.06 10.73
N ILE A 288 -21.21 5.92 10.09
CA ILE A 288 -22.44 5.14 10.30
C ILE A 288 -22.60 4.78 11.78
N HIS A 289 -21.54 4.25 12.40
CA HIS A 289 -21.55 3.90 13.82
C HIS A 289 -21.82 5.12 14.71
N GLU A 290 -21.15 6.24 14.48
CA GLU A 290 -21.32 7.47 15.26
C GLU A 290 -22.73 8.02 15.16
N LEU A 291 -23.29 8.11 13.94
CA LEU A 291 -24.66 8.58 13.72
C LEU A 291 -25.69 7.69 14.43
N VAL A 292 -25.52 6.37 14.39
CA VAL A 292 -26.46 5.43 15.02
C VAL A 292 -26.32 5.37 16.53
N SER A 293 -25.09 5.37 17.06
CA SER A 293 -24.81 5.12 18.47
C SER A 293 -25.00 6.35 19.36
N LYS A 294 -24.86 7.55 18.79
CA LYS A 294 -24.95 8.84 19.49
C LYS A 294 -26.28 9.56 19.32
N TYR A 295 -27.18 9.08 18.45
CA TYR A 295 -28.55 9.60 18.41
C TYR A 295 -29.22 9.48 19.80
N GLU A 296 -29.90 10.54 20.26
CA GLU A 296 -30.47 10.73 21.61
C GLU A 296 -29.44 10.82 22.75
N LYS A 297 -28.13 10.76 22.47
CA LYS A 297 -27.06 10.89 23.47
C LYS A 297 -26.18 12.11 23.25
N ASP A 298 -25.99 12.50 22.00
CA ASP A 298 -25.28 13.69 21.58
C ASP A 298 -26.27 14.68 20.94
N ALA A 299 -26.32 15.90 21.46
CA ALA A 299 -27.27 16.92 21.01
C ALA A 299 -27.05 17.36 19.55
N LYS A 300 -25.80 17.36 19.06
CA LYS A 300 -25.48 17.75 17.69
C LYS A 300 -25.89 16.64 16.73
N VAL A 301 -25.53 15.39 17.01
CA VAL A 301 -25.93 14.24 16.19
C VAL A 301 -27.45 14.12 16.12
N THR A 302 -28.14 14.26 17.26
CA THR A 302 -29.60 14.22 17.34
C THR A 302 -30.22 15.35 16.51
N SER A 303 -29.78 16.60 16.72
CA SER A 303 -30.31 17.74 15.96
C SER A 303 -30.10 17.59 14.45
N VAL A 304 -28.98 17.01 14.00
CA VAL A 304 -28.73 16.83 12.57
C VAL A 304 -29.64 15.72 12.03
N LEU A 305 -29.73 14.57 12.69
CA LEU A 305 -30.58 13.45 12.26
C LEU A 305 -32.08 13.74 12.35
N ASP A 306 -32.51 14.72 13.15
CA ASP A 306 -33.90 15.20 13.17
C ASP A 306 -34.24 16.09 11.96
N LYS A 307 -33.24 16.80 11.42
CA LYS A 307 -33.40 17.78 10.34
C LYS A 307 -33.06 17.22 8.96
N MET A 308 -32.18 16.24 8.86
CA MET A 308 -31.79 15.60 7.59
C MET A 308 -31.64 14.09 7.72
N ASP A 309 -31.71 13.41 6.59
CA ASP A 309 -31.42 12.00 6.47
C ASP A 309 -30.02 11.79 5.90
N PHE A 310 -29.33 10.75 6.36
CA PHE A 310 -28.07 10.32 5.76
C PHE A 310 -28.32 9.08 4.93
N ILE A 311 -27.81 9.06 3.70
CA ILE A 311 -27.70 7.84 2.90
C ILE A 311 -26.21 7.62 2.66
N ILE A 312 -25.67 6.54 3.21
CA ILE A 312 -24.25 6.25 3.17
C ILE A 312 -24.03 4.96 2.37
N HIS A 313 -23.24 5.07 1.31
CA HIS A 313 -22.74 3.95 0.52
C HIS A 313 -21.28 3.66 0.93
N PRO A 314 -21.04 2.68 1.82
CA PRO A 314 -19.71 2.48 2.39
C PRO A 314 -18.68 1.90 1.40
N MET A 315 -19.12 1.28 0.30
CA MET A 315 -18.22 0.62 -0.66
C MET A 315 -18.77 0.66 -2.10
N VAL A 316 -18.42 1.72 -2.83
CA VAL A 316 -18.84 1.91 -4.23
C VAL A 316 -18.17 0.92 -5.19
N ASN A 317 -16.91 0.56 -4.94
CA ASN A 317 -16.15 -0.35 -5.79
C ASN A 317 -15.77 -1.63 -5.03
N PRO A 318 -16.74 -2.54 -4.78
CA PRO A 318 -16.48 -3.76 -4.02
C PRO A 318 -15.53 -4.71 -4.76
N ASP A 319 -15.57 -4.74 -6.10
CA ASP A 319 -14.78 -5.65 -6.91
C ASP A 319 -13.30 -5.29 -6.86
N GLY A 320 -13.00 -4.01 -7.09
CA GLY A 320 -11.65 -3.49 -6.92
C GLY A 320 -11.18 -3.61 -5.46
N TYR A 321 -12.02 -3.32 -4.47
CA TYR A 321 -11.62 -3.43 -3.07
C TYR A 321 -11.24 -4.87 -2.70
N VAL A 322 -12.06 -5.86 -3.08
CA VAL A 322 -11.73 -7.27 -2.90
C VAL A 322 -10.44 -7.63 -3.63
N PHE A 323 -10.23 -7.12 -4.84
CA PHE A 323 -8.98 -7.32 -5.58
C PHE A 323 -7.76 -6.79 -4.80
N THR A 324 -7.87 -5.59 -4.23
CA THR A 324 -6.77 -5.02 -3.41
C THR A 324 -6.49 -5.81 -2.15
N HIS A 325 -7.44 -6.58 -1.61
CA HIS A 325 -7.24 -7.37 -0.39
C HIS A 325 -6.75 -8.80 -0.64
N LYS A 326 -6.96 -9.35 -1.84
CA LYS A 326 -6.50 -10.70 -2.21
C LYS A 326 -5.01 -10.77 -2.52
N ASN A 327 -4.40 -9.64 -2.85
CA ASN A 327 -3.06 -9.53 -3.41
C ASN A 327 -2.06 -8.85 -2.45
N VAL A 328 -2.27 -8.88 -1.13
CA VAL A 328 -1.42 -8.24 -0.10
C VAL A 328 -0.86 -9.24 0.88
#